data_AF-A0A133UB21-F1
#
_entry.id   AF-A0A133UB21-F1
#
_cell.length_a   1.000
_cell.length_b   1.000
_cell.length_c   1.000
_cell.angle_alpha   90.00
_cell.angle_beta   90.00
_cell.angle_gamma   90.00
#
_symmetry.space_group_name_H-M   'P 1'
#
loop_
_entity.id
_entity.type
_entity.pdbx_description
1 polymer ?
#
loop_
_entity_poly.entity_id
_entity_poly.type
_entity_poly.pdbx_seq_one_letter_code
_entity_poly.pdbx_strand_id
1 'polypeptide(L)'
;MFESINRGQVNSILITFLISLAILTGLYFYMRGSTVLGLVAASPLVLVVIWTLGSMYFLGIPLNPVTVTIAAIMVGLGVDYSIHLTQRYLEDSERIERPECVLCASVGHTGSALFGSVITTVSGFAVLSFAIIPPLAQFGQVGALGIFFAFLASVLVLPTFLLYWKRRAEKSS
;
A
#
# COMPACT_ATOMS: atom_id res chain seq x y z
N MET A 1 6.85 30.47 -8.87
CA MET A 1 7.91 29.47 -8.65
C MET A 1 7.55 28.45 -7.56
N PHE A 2 7.12 28.87 -6.35
CA PHE A 2 6.63 27.93 -5.32
C PHE A 2 5.34 27.18 -5.72
N GLU A 3 4.38 27.85 -6.37
CA GLU A 3 3.17 27.17 -6.87
C GLU A 3 3.43 26.16 -7.98
N SER A 4 4.39 26.42 -8.89
CA SER A 4 4.74 25.49 -9.96
C SER A 4 5.42 24.23 -9.42
N ILE A 5 6.20 24.37 -8.34
CA ILE A 5 6.84 23.24 -7.66
C ILE A 5 5.80 22.40 -6.90
N ASN A 6 4.86 23.03 -6.19
CA ASN A 6 3.80 22.31 -5.47
C ASN A 6 2.85 21.56 -6.43
N ARG A 7 2.45 22.20 -7.55
CA ARG A 7 1.64 21.53 -8.58
C ARG A 7 2.37 20.35 -9.22
N GLY A 8 3.67 20.50 -9.51
CA GLY A 8 4.49 19.40 -10.02
C GLY A 8 4.56 18.21 -9.05
N GLN A 9 4.70 18.49 -7.76
CA GLN A 9 4.77 17.47 -6.71
C GLN A 9 3.47 16.69 -6.54
N VAL A 10 2.33 17.39 -6.47
CA VAL A 10 1.01 16.75 -6.37
C VAL A 10 0.70 15.94 -7.64
N ASN A 11 1.06 16.46 -8.81
CA ASN A 11 0.90 15.74 -10.08
C ASN A 11 1.70 14.44 -10.09
N SER A 12 2.93 14.41 -9.57
CA SER A 12 3.71 13.17 -9.48
C SER A 12 3.02 12.12 -8.63
N ILE A 13 2.50 12.49 -7.45
CA ILE A 13 1.76 11.56 -6.57
C ILE A 13 0.51 11.02 -7.29
N LEU A 14 -0.25 11.91 -7.94
CA LEU A 14 -1.44 11.53 -8.70
C LEU A 14 -1.11 10.61 -9.87
N ILE A 15 -0.07 10.92 -10.65
CA ILE A 15 0.37 10.11 -11.78
C ILE A 15 0.81 8.73 -11.29
N THR A 16 1.64 8.65 -10.25
CA THR A 16 2.06 7.35 -9.67
C THR A 16 0.85 6.56 -9.21
N PHE A 17 -0.08 7.18 -8.48
CA PHE A 17 -1.30 6.52 -8.03
C PHE A 17 -2.14 5.98 -9.19
N LEU A 18 -2.39 6.79 -10.22
CA LEU A 18 -3.18 6.41 -11.39
C LEU A 18 -2.51 5.31 -12.22
N ILE A 19 -1.19 5.38 -12.39
CA ILE A 19 -0.43 4.33 -13.08
C ILE A 19 -0.47 3.03 -12.28
N SER A 20 -0.23 3.07 -10.97
CA SER A 20 -0.34 1.90 -10.10
C SER A 20 -1.73 1.27 -10.16
N LEU A 21 -2.78 2.09 -10.13
CA LEU A 21 -4.17 1.65 -10.27
C LEU A 21 -4.41 0.98 -11.64
N ALA A 22 -3.94 1.60 -12.72
CA ALA A 22 -4.10 1.07 -14.07
C ALA A 22 -3.37 -0.26 -14.25
N ILE A 23 -2.12 -0.35 -13.76
CA ILE A 23 -1.32 -1.59 -13.80
C ILE A 23 -1.99 -2.70 -13.00
N LEU A 24 -2.39 -2.43 -11.76
CA LEU A 24 -3.09 -3.41 -10.92
C LEU A 24 -4.38 -3.90 -11.58
N THR A 25 -5.17 -2.97 -12.09
CA THR A 25 -6.44 -3.29 -12.75
C THR A 25 -6.21 -4.11 -14.02
N GLY A 26 -5.23 -3.74 -14.85
CA GLY A 26 -4.86 -4.49 -16.04
C GLY A 26 -4.32 -5.89 -15.73
N LEU A 27 -3.48 -6.02 -14.70
CA LEU A 27 -2.90 -7.29 -14.28
C LEU A 27 -3.98 -8.26 -13.77
N TYR A 28 -4.88 -7.80 -12.88
CA TYR A 28 -5.96 -8.65 -12.38
C TYR A 28 -7.05 -8.93 -13.44
N PHE A 29 -7.27 -8.01 -14.37
CA PHE A 29 -8.11 -8.26 -15.54
C PHE A 29 -7.51 -9.38 -16.40
N TYR A 30 -6.21 -9.34 -16.70
CA TYR A 30 -5.55 -10.38 -17.50
C TYR A 30 -5.52 -11.74 -16.79
N MET A 31 -5.22 -11.78 -15.49
CA MET A 31 -5.06 -13.04 -14.75
C MET A 31 -6.38 -13.71 -14.34
N ARG A 32 -7.41 -12.92 -14.00
CA ARG A 32 -8.65 -13.43 -13.39
C ARG A 32 -9.93 -12.89 -14.05
N GLY A 33 -9.83 -12.05 -15.08
CA GLY A 33 -10.99 -11.46 -15.76
C GLY A 33 -11.78 -10.44 -14.95
N SER A 34 -11.27 -10.00 -13.79
CA SER A 34 -12.00 -9.13 -12.85
C SER A 34 -11.32 -7.79 -12.65
N THR A 35 -11.90 -6.75 -13.27
CA THR A 35 -11.50 -5.34 -13.09
C THR A 35 -11.76 -4.87 -11.65
N VAL A 36 -12.82 -5.38 -11.01
CA VAL A 36 -13.21 -5.01 -9.64
C VAL A 36 -12.15 -5.45 -8.62
N LEU A 37 -11.50 -6.59 -8.85
CA LEU A 37 -10.45 -7.09 -7.98
C LEU A 37 -9.22 -6.15 -7.97
N GLY A 38 -8.87 -5.56 -9.11
CA GLY A 38 -7.79 -4.57 -9.19
C GLY A 38 -8.09 -3.29 -8.40
N LEU A 39 -9.33 -2.81 -8.43
CA LEU A 39 -9.77 -1.67 -7.61
C LEU A 39 -9.73 -2.01 -6.10
N VAL A 40 -10.13 -3.23 -5.74
CA VAL A 40 -10.06 -3.72 -4.35
C VAL A 40 -8.60 -3.80 -3.89
N ALA A 41 -7.71 -4.37 -4.71
CA ALA A 41 -6.27 -4.45 -4.43
C ALA A 41 -5.62 -3.06 -4.32
N ALA A 42 -6.13 -2.06 -5.03
CA ALA A 42 -5.64 -0.69 -4.96
C ALA A 42 -6.21 0.12 -3.77
N SER A 43 -7.26 -0.36 -3.10
CA SER A 43 -7.92 0.37 -2.00
C SER A 43 -6.98 0.80 -0.86
N PRO A 44 -5.95 0.03 -0.46
CA PRO A 44 -5.04 0.46 0.60
C PRO A 44 -4.18 1.68 0.21
N LEU A 45 -3.88 1.87 -1.08
CA LEU A 45 -2.99 2.95 -1.55
C LEU A 45 -3.49 4.33 -1.14
N VAL A 46 -4.81 4.56 -1.20
CA VAL A 46 -5.41 5.84 -0.82
C VAL A 46 -5.12 6.14 0.65
N LEU A 47 -5.25 5.14 1.52
CA LEU A 47 -4.97 5.29 2.94
C LEU A 47 -3.48 5.50 3.22
N VAL A 48 -2.60 4.82 2.49
CA VAL A 48 -1.15 5.04 2.60
C VAL A 48 -0.79 6.48 2.28
N VAL A 49 -1.32 7.04 1.18
CA VAL A 49 -1.08 8.44 0.82
C VAL A 49 -1.59 9.39 1.91
N ILE A 50 -2.83 9.18 2.37
CA ILE A 50 -3.45 10.03 3.39
C ILE A 50 -2.67 9.96 4.71
N TRP A 51 -2.33 8.76 5.20
CA TRP A 51 -1.62 8.58 6.46
C TRP A 51 -0.20 9.10 6.38
N THR A 52 0.51 8.87 5.28
CA THR A 52 1.87 9.36 5.10
C THR A 52 1.88 10.89 5.07
N LEU A 53 1.09 11.52 4.20
CA LEU A 53 1.03 12.99 4.10
C LEU A 53 0.48 13.63 5.40
N GLY A 54 -0.52 13.01 6.01
CA GLY A 54 -1.07 13.45 7.30
C GLY A 54 -0.04 13.38 8.41
N SER A 55 0.72 12.28 8.51
CA SER A 55 1.79 12.15 9.49
C SER A 55 2.91 13.17 9.28
N MET A 56 3.28 13.47 8.03
CA MET A 56 4.25 14.52 7.71
C MET A 56 3.79 15.89 8.20
N TYR A 57 2.50 16.21 8.04
CA TYR A 57 1.91 17.43 8.56
C TYR A 57 2.02 17.51 10.10
N PHE A 58 1.66 16.44 10.82
CA PHE A 58 1.74 16.40 12.28
C PHE A 58 3.18 16.42 12.83
N LEU A 59 4.13 15.81 12.11
CA LEU A 59 5.53 15.74 12.50
C LEU A 59 6.34 16.97 12.03
N GLY A 60 5.73 17.90 11.30
CA GLY A 60 6.40 19.09 10.76
C GLY A 60 7.41 18.77 9.65
N ILE A 61 7.30 17.62 8.98
CA ILE A 61 8.18 17.23 7.88
C ILE A 61 7.74 18.00 6.62
N PRO A 62 8.62 18.84 6.03
CA PRO A 62 8.22 19.69 4.91
C PRO A 62 8.01 18.86 3.64
N LEU A 63 6.92 19.15 2.94
CA LEU A 63 6.66 18.65 1.59
C LEU A 63 7.63 19.33 0.59
N ASN A 64 8.59 18.54 0.11
CA ASN A 64 9.59 18.96 -0.87
C ASN A 64 9.79 17.85 -1.92
N PRO A 65 10.58 18.09 -2.99
CA PRO A 65 10.77 17.09 -4.05
C PRO A 65 11.28 15.75 -3.54
N VAL A 66 12.14 15.73 -2.52
CA VAL A 66 12.69 14.51 -1.92
C VAL A 66 11.58 13.71 -1.23
N THR A 67 10.82 14.34 -0.33
CA THR A 67 9.72 13.68 0.39
C THR A 67 8.61 13.17 -0.53
N VAL A 68 8.39 13.86 -1.66
CA VAL A 68 7.40 13.45 -2.66
C VAL A 68 7.87 12.23 -3.43
N THR A 69 9.14 12.19 -3.82
CA THR A 69 9.74 10.99 -4.42
C THR A 69 9.65 9.80 -3.46
N ILE A 70 9.94 10.02 -2.17
CA ILE A 70 9.81 8.97 -1.16
C ILE A 70 8.36 8.48 -1.07
N ALA A 71 7.39 9.40 -0.94
CA ALA A 71 5.98 9.05 -0.88
C ALA A 71 5.53 8.23 -2.11
N ALA A 72 5.99 8.58 -3.32
CA ALA A 72 5.71 7.82 -4.53
C ALA A 72 6.30 6.39 -4.49
N ILE A 73 7.52 6.21 -3.99
CA ILE A 73 8.12 4.88 -3.78
C ILE A 73 7.30 4.07 -2.77
N MET A 74 6.84 4.71 -1.68
CA MET A 74 6.03 4.05 -0.65
C MET A 74 4.67 3.59 -1.19
N VAL A 75 4.06 4.35 -2.11
CA VAL A 75 2.85 3.91 -2.83
C VAL A 75 3.12 2.61 -3.60
N GLY A 76 4.29 2.50 -4.26
CA GLY A 76 4.73 1.26 -4.92
C GLY A 76 4.86 0.08 -3.95
N LEU A 77 5.45 0.29 -2.77
CA LEU A 77 5.54 -0.77 -1.75
C LEU A 77 4.17 -1.18 -1.20
N GLY A 78 3.23 -0.24 -1.08
CA GLY A 78 1.84 -0.54 -0.72
C GLY A 78 1.11 -1.40 -1.76
N VAL A 79 1.45 -1.23 -3.05
CA VAL A 79 0.98 -2.12 -4.11
C VAL A 79 1.50 -3.54 -3.89
N ASP A 80 2.79 -3.71 -3.60
CA ASP A 80 3.40 -5.02 -3.41
C ASP A 80 2.76 -5.80 -2.25
N TYR A 81 2.54 -5.17 -1.10
CA TYR A 81 1.86 -5.80 0.03
C TYR A 81 0.42 -6.18 -0.30
N SER A 82 -0.26 -5.32 -1.07
CA SER A 82 -1.63 -5.59 -1.49
C SER A 82 -1.71 -6.76 -2.49
N ILE A 83 -0.75 -6.88 -3.39
CA ILE A 83 -0.64 -8.01 -4.32
C ILE A 83 -0.40 -9.31 -3.55
N HIS A 84 0.59 -9.35 -2.67
CA HIS A 84 0.94 -10.56 -1.92
C HIS A 84 -0.24 -11.06 -1.07
N LEU A 85 -0.92 -10.15 -0.37
CA LEU A 85 -2.05 -10.52 0.48
C LEU A 85 -3.28 -10.91 -0.35
N THR A 86 -3.54 -10.22 -1.47
CA THR A 86 -4.63 -10.59 -2.40
C THR A 86 -4.39 -11.96 -3.01
N GLN A 87 -3.18 -12.24 -3.51
CA GLN A 87 -2.86 -13.54 -4.08
C GLN A 87 -3.04 -14.65 -3.05
N ARG A 88 -2.56 -14.45 -1.82
CA ARG A 88 -2.78 -15.42 -0.76
C ARG A 88 -4.25 -15.66 -0.46
N TYR A 89 -5.04 -14.59 -0.37
CA TYR A 89 -6.48 -14.70 -0.16
C TYR A 89 -7.19 -15.49 -1.26
N LEU A 90 -6.76 -15.34 -2.51
CA LEU A 90 -7.29 -16.12 -3.63
C LEU A 90 -6.88 -17.60 -3.54
N GLU A 91 -5.62 -17.90 -3.23
CA GLU A 91 -5.13 -19.27 -3.04
C GLU A 91 -5.84 -19.99 -1.88
N ASP A 92 -5.99 -19.31 -0.74
CA ASP A 92 -6.71 -19.86 0.42
C ASP A 92 -8.22 -19.99 0.12
N SER A 93 -8.79 -19.11 -0.71
CA SER A 93 -10.19 -19.16 -1.17
C SER A 93 -10.52 -20.37 -2.04
N GLU A 94 -9.54 -20.94 -2.73
CA GLU A 94 -9.69 -22.16 -3.53
C GLU A 94 -9.71 -23.42 -2.64
N ARG A 95 -9.20 -23.32 -1.41
CA ARG A 95 -9.07 -24.44 -0.45
C ARG A 95 -10.09 -24.40 0.68
N ILE A 96 -10.59 -23.22 1.01
CA ILE A 96 -11.47 -22.98 2.17
C ILE A 96 -12.80 -22.41 1.68
N GLU A 97 -13.88 -23.13 1.95
CA GLU A 97 -15.24 -22.73 1.54
C GLU A 97 -15.75 -21.51 2.30
N ARG A 98 -15.48 -21.42 3.61
CA ARG A 98 -15.95 -20.31 4.45
C ARG A 98 -15.08 -19.06 4.25
N PRO A 99 -15.62 -17.95 3.73
CA PRO A 99 -14.82 -16.77 3.41
C PRO A 99 -14.23 -16.06 4.64
N GLU A 100 -14.87 -16.22 5.80
CA GLU A 100 -14.33 -15.75 7.09
C GLU A 100 -13.07 -16.54 7.51
N CYS A 101 -13.08 -17.85 7.28
CA CYS A 101 -11.92 -18.70 7.56
C CYS A 101 -10.76 -18.45 6.59
N VAL A 102 -11.06 -18.15 5.32
CA VAL A 102 -10.05 -17.69 4.34
C VAL A 102 -9.33 -16.46 4.87
N LEU A 103 -10.09 -15.46 5.33
CA LEU A 103 -9.55 -14.19 5.80
C LEU A 103 -8.60 -14.40 7.00
N CYS A 104 -9.00 -15.19 7.98
CA CYS A 104 -8.15 -15.54 9.11
C CYS A 104 -6.88 -16.31 8.69
N ALA A 105 -6.99 -17.24 7.74
CA ALA A 105 -5.84 -18.01 7.26
C ALA A 105 -4.82 -17.14 6.51
N SER A 106 -5.30 -16.28 5.60
CA SER A 106 -4.44 -15.42 4.77
C SER A 106 -3.75 -14.34 5.59
N VAL A 107 -4.47 -13.70 6.53
CA VAL A 107 -3.88 -12.72 7.44
C VAL A 107 -2.94 -13.39 8.45
N GLY A 108 -3.30 -14.57 8.98
CA GLY A 108 -2.47 -15.29 9.94
C GLY A 108 -1.11 -15.73 9.38
N HIS A 109 -1.09 -16.30 8.16
CA HIS A 109 0.15 -16.75 7.54
C HIS A 109 0.90 -15.65 6.77
N THR A 110 0.27 -15.04 5.77
CA THR A 110 0.96 -14.04 4.95
C THR A 110 1.10 -12.72 5.68
N GLY A 111 0.13 -12.33 6.52
CA GLY A 111 0.27 -11.13 7.35
C GLY A 111 1.43 -11.23 8.34
N SER A 112 1.68 -12.40 8.95
CA SER A 112 2.85 -12.59 9.83
C SER A 112 4.18 -12.61 9.06
N ALA A 113 4.22 -13.21 7.87
CA ALA A 113 5.39 -13.15 7.00
C ALA A 113 5.70 -11.70 6.55
N LEU A 114 4.66 -10.96 6.13
CA LEU A 114 4.77 -9.54 5.78
C LEU A 114 5.21 -8.70 6.97
N PHE A 115 4.73 -8.99 8.18
CA PHE A 115 5.13 -8.29 9.40
C PHE A 115 6.63 -8.42 9.68
N GLY A 116 7.20 -9.61 9.49
CA GLY A 116 8.65 -9.81 9.59
C GLY A 116 9.44 -8.94 8.60
N SER A 117 9.00 -8.91 7.33
CA SER A 117 9.59 -8.06 6.28
C SER A 117 9.48 -6.57 6.62
N VAL A 118 8.34 -6.14 7.15
CA VAL A 118 8.08 -4.76 7.55
C VAL A 118 9.01 -4.34 8.68
N ILE A 119 9.19 -5.17 9.71
CA ILE A 119 10.12 -4.89 10.81
C ILE A 119 11.54 -4.67 10.26
N THR A 120 12.02 -5.55 9.39
CA THR A 120 13.37 -5.42 8.85
C THR A 120 13.53 -4.15 8.00
N THR A 121 12.52 -3.82 7.20
CA THR A 121 12.58 -2.67 6.29
C THR A 121 12.43 -1.36 7.05
N VAL A 122 11.45 -1.26 7.96
CA VAL A 122 11.28 -0.11 8.86
C VAL A 122 12.53 0.13 9.68
N SER A 123 13.17 -0.93 10.20
CA SER A 123 14.43 -0.80 10.94
C SER A 123 15.55 -0.22 10.07
N GLY A 124 15.68 -0.68 8.83
CA GLY A 124 16.67 -0.13 7.88
C GLY A 124 16.46 1.36 7.58
N PHE A 125 15.21 1.76 7.34
CA PHE A 125 14.86 3.17 7.14
C PHE A 125 14.98 4.00 8.43
N ALA A 126 14.67 3.43 9.59
CA ALA A 126 14.80 4.10 10.88
C ALA A 126 16.26 4.50 11.15
N VAL A 127 17.24 3.65 10.80
CA VAL A 127 18.67 4.01 10.90
C VAL A 127 19.00 5.25 10.07
N LEU A 128 18.44 5.36 8.87
CA LEU A 128 18.68 6.51 7.99
C LEU A 128 18.09 7.81 8.55
N SER A 129 17.10 7.72 9.45
CA SER A 129 16.52 8.90 10.14
C SER A 129 17.54 9.65 10.99
N PHE A 130 18.65 9.01 11.36
CA PHE A 130 19.76 9.60 12.11
C PHE A 130 20.86 10.18 11.20
N ALA A 131 20.66 10.20 9.88
CA ALA A 131 21.63 10.76 8.95
C ALA A 131 21.83 12.27 9.20
N ILE A 132 23.08 12.71 9.11
CA ILE A 132 23.46 14.14 9.27
C ILE A 132 22.93 14.96 8.09
N ILE A 133 22.83 14.35 6.91
CA ILE A 133 22.37 15.00 5.68
C ILE A 133 20.83 15.06 5.70
N PRO A 134 20.19 16.25 5.73
CA PRO A 134 18.75 16.36 5.96
C PRO A 134 17.87 15.60 4.95
N PRO A 135 18.17 15.59 3.63
CA PRO A 135 17.45 14.75 2.67
C PRO A 135 17.44 13.24 3.01
N LEU A 136 18.54 12.72 3.56
CA LEU A 136 18.64 11.31 3.95
C LEU A 136 17.83 11.06 5.22
N ALA A 137 17.90 11.95 6.21
CA ALA A 137 17.07 11.85 7.42
C ALA A 137 15.57 11.83 7.08
N GLN A 138 15.13 12.71 6.18
CA GLN A 138 13.76 12.74 5.68
C GLN A 138 13.38 11.44 4.94
N PHE A 139 14.31 10.86 4.18
CA PHE A 139 14.13 9.55 3.55
C PHE A 139 13.89 8.45 4.56
N GLY A 140 14.68 8.42 5.64
CA GLY A 140 14.50 7.46 6.72
C GLY A 140 13.14 7.61 7.41
N GLN A 141 12.78 8.83 7.79
CA GLN A 141 11.56 9.11 8.54
C GLN A 141 10.29 8.82 7.71
N VAL A 142 10.21 9.40 6.51
CA VAL A 142 9.03 9.24 5.63
C VAL A 142 8.95 7.81 5.11
N GLY A 143 10.08 7.17 4.80
CA GLY A 143 10.10 5.78 4.35
C GLY A 143 9.66 4.80 5.43
N ALA A 144 10.14 4.94 6.67
CA ALA A 144 9.71 4.10 7.79
C ALA A 144 8.20 4.22 8.04
N LEU A 145 7.67 5.45 8.04
CA LEU A 145 6.23 5.71 8.18
C LEU A 145 5.43 5.12 7.02
N GLY A 146 5.89 5.34 5.78
CA GLY A 146 5.23 4.86 4.57
C GLY A 146 5.13 3.34 4.53
N ILE A 147 6.20 2.61 4.85
CA ILE A 147 6.19 1.14 4.92
C ILE A 147 5.23 0.66 6.00
N PHE A 148 5.30 1.27 7.19
CA PHE A 148 4.43 0.89 8.30
C PHE A 148 2.94 1.10 7.96
N PHE A 149 2.60 2.24 7.35
CA PHE A 149 1.24 2.54 6.90
C PHE A 149 0.80 1.67 5.73
N ALA A 150 1.71 1.34 4.80
CA ALA A 150 1.44 0.40 3.71
C ALA A 150 1.04 -0.97 4.24
N PHE A 151 1.80 -1.51 5.19
CA PHE A 151 1.45 -2.76 5.85
C PHE A 151 0.12 -2.68 6.59
N LEU A 152 -0.07 -1.63 7.40
CA LEU A 152 -1.27 -1.47 8.22
C LEU A 152 -2.53 -1.33 7.35
N ALA A 153 -2.45 -0.55 6.26
CA ALA A 153 -3.53 -0.41 5.31
C ALA A 153 -3.82 -1.74 4.61
N SER A 154 -2.79 -2.43 4.10
CA SER A 154 -2.98 -3.71 3.42
C SER A 154 -3.53 -4.79 4.36
N VAL A 155 -3.15 -4.86 5.64
CA VAL A 155 -3.65 -5.91 6.54
C VAL A 155 -5.03 -5.59 7.11
N LEU A 156 -5.37 -4.33 7.38
CA LEU A 156 -6.67 -3.98 7.97
C LEU A 156 -7.77 -3.82 6.92
N VAL A 157 -7.44 -3.25 5.77
CA VAL A 157 -8.43 -2.69 4.84
C VAL A 157 -8.70 -3.68 3.71
N LEU A 158 -7.63 -4.21 3.11
CA LEU A 158 -7.73 -5.11 1.96
C LEU A 158 -8.55 -6.38 2.23
N PRO A 159 -8.36 -7.11 3.36
CA PRO A 159 -9.10 -8.36 3.57
C PRO A 159 -10.60 -8.09 3.72
N THR A 160 -10.95 -6.98 4.37
CA THR A 160 -12.34 -6.53 4.51
C THR A 160 -12.97 -6.29 3.14
N PHE A 161 -12.30 -5.58 2.24
CA PHE A 161 -12.79 -5.36 0.87
C PHE A 161 -12.84 -6.64 0.03
N LEU A 162 -11.86 -7.54 0.17
CA LEU A 162 -11.85 -8.85 -0.52
C LEU A 162 -13.00 -9.74 -0.06
N LEU A 163 -13.35 -9.71 1.23
CA LEU A 163 -14.51 -10.42 1.77
C LEU A 163 -15.82 -9.92 1.14
N TYR A 164 -15.99 -8.60 1.06
CA TYR A 164 -17.16 -7.99 0.41
C TYR A 164 -17.24 -8.32 -1.08
N TRP A 165 -16.10 -8.30 -1.78
CA TRP A 165 -16.02 -8.66 -3.19
C TRP A 165 -16.44 -10.12 -3.43
N LYS A 166 -15.89 -11.06 -2.64
CA LYS A 166 -16.24 -12.49 -2.77
C LYS A 166 -17.72 -12.75 -2.50
N ARG A 167 -18.28 -12.17 -1.42
CA ARG A 167 -19.71 -12.28 -1.10
C ARG A 167 -20.63 -11.73 -2.19
N ARG A 168 -20.20 -10.70 -2.94
CA ARG A 168 -20.97 -10.18 -4.09
C ARG A 168 -20.85 -11.07 -5.32
N ALA A 169 -19.67 -11.63 -5.58
CA ALA A 169 -19.46 -12.56 -6.69
C ALA A 169 -20.33 -13.83 -6.52
N GLU A 170 -20.41 -14.38 -5.31
CA GLU A 170 -21.24 -15.55 -4.99
C GLU A 170 -22.75 -15.29 -5.12
N LYS A 171 -23.22 -14.05 -4.95
CA LYS A 171 -24.65 -13.70 -5.13
C LYS A 171 -25.06 -13.48 -6.60
N SER A 172 -24.09 -13.40 -7.50
CA SER A 172 -24.32 -13.13 -8.94
C SER A 172 -24.23 -14.40 -9.80
N SER A 173 -23.88 -15.54 -9.21
CA SER A 173 -23.88 -16.87 -9.83
C SER A 173 -25.08 -17.67 -9.34
#